data_AF-A0A3B9P6Q9-F1
#
_entry.id   AF-A0A3B9P6Q9-F1
#
_cell.length_a   1.000
_cell.length_b   1.000
_cell.length_c   1.000
_cell.angle_alpha   90.00
_cell.angle_beta   90.00
_cell.angle_gamma   90.00
#
_symmetry.space_group_name_H-M   'P 1'
#
loop_
_entity.id
_entity.type
_entity.pdbx_description
1 polymer ?
#
loop_
_entity_poly.entity_id
_entity_poly.type
_entity_poly.pdbx_seq_one_letter_code
_entity_poly.pdbx_strand_id
1 'polypeptide(L)'
;MKHSPLLLLPLLWLSCTEAPVARPDAFMRIGLPSTEAYTPLNETAPFGLDINAQAKVIVKEVLTEEGTEQIREGEYWLDIVYPTILSTVQFTYKPVNNNLEALVRDAQQLAYKHTVKASGMREQFFEYRDKKVYGLYYELSGASATTTQFYATDSTEHFL
;
A
#
# COMPACT_ATOMS: atom_id res chain seq x y z
N MET A 1 -67.68 -29.63 48.62
CA MET A 1 -67.27 -30.03 47.25
C MET A 1 -65.93 -29.35 46.98
N LYS A 2 -64.86 -30.15 46.91
CA LYS A 2 -63.46 -29.70 46.74
C LYS A 2 -63.18 -29.58 45.25
N HIS A 3 -62.95 -28.37 44.76
CA HIS A 3 -62.24 -28.17 43.50
C HIS A 3 -61.08 -27.22 43.78
N SER A 4 -59.89 -27.82 43.87
CA SER A 4 -58.61 -27.13 43.91
C SER A 4 -58.23 -26.76 42.47
N PRO A 5 -58.09 -25.47 42.12
CA PRO A 5 -57.47 -25.08 40.87
C PRO A 5 -56.02 -24.66 41.18
N LEU A 6 -55.17 -25.64 41.48
CA LEU A 6 -53.73 -25.41 41.68
C LEU A 6 -52.94 -26.29 40.69
N LEU A 7 -53.18 -26.13 39.40
CA LEU A 7 -52.43 -26.86 38.38
C LEU A 7 -52.32 -26.12 37.04
N LEU A 8 -51.96 -24.83 37.08
CA LEU A 8 -51.64 -24.06 35.86
C LEU A 8 -50.40 -23.16 35.99
N LEU A 9 -49.58 -23.38 37.02
CA LEU A 9 -48.39 -22.57 37.29
C LEU A 9 -47.04 -23.12 36.77
N PRO A 10 -46.85 -24.39 36.33
CA PRO A 10 -45.50 -24.83 35.95
C PRO A 10 -45.10 -24.53 34.50
N LEU A 11 -45.98 -23.91 33.68
CA LEU A 11 -45.71 -23.72 32.24
C LEU A 11 -44.95 -22.43 31.87
N LEU A 12 -44.65 -21.56 32.84
CA LEU A 12 -44.03 -20.26 32.59
C LEU A 12 -42.49 -20.25 32.68
N TRP A 13 -41.83 -21.40 32.87
CA TRP A 13 -40.37 -21.48 33.08
C TRP A 13 -39.58 -22.07 31.90
N LEU A 14 -40.14 -22.10 30.69
CA LEU A 14 -39.47 -22.59 29.47
C LEU A 14 -38.95 -21.45 28.57
N SER A 15 -38.63 -20.28 29.11
CA SER A 15 -37.99 -19.22 28.32
C SER A 15 -36.47 -19.30 28.48
N CYS A 16 -35.83 -20.11 27.62
CA CYS A 16 -34.38 -20.09 27.46
C CYS A 16 -34.04 -19.05 26.38
N THR A 17 -33.67 -17.84 26.79
CA THR A 17 -33.08 -16.85 25.87
C THR A 17 -31.58 -17.01 25.92
N GLU A 18 -30.99 -17.57 24.86
CA GLU A 18 -29.54 -17.55 24.70
C GLU A 18 -29.04 -16.10 24.74
N ALA A 19 -28.07 -15.82 25.62
CA ALA A 19 -27.44 -14.51 25.68
C ALA A 19 -26.76 -14.24 24.33
N PRO A 20 -26.84 -13.02 23.78
CA PRO A 20 -26.22 -12.71 22.51
C PRO A 20 -24.70 -12.93 22.61
N VAL A 21 -24.20 -13.94 21.88
CA VAL A 21 -22.78 -14.24 21.81
C VAL A 21 -22.12 -13.20 20.91
N ALA A 22 -20.97 -12.66 21.33
CA ALA A 22 -20.18 -11.76 20.52
C ALA A 22 -19.82 -12.43 19.19
N ARG A 23 -19.98 -11.70 18.07
CA ARG A 23 -19.56 -12.22 16.77
C ARG A 23 -18.05 -12.44 16.79
N PRO A 24 -17.54 -13.50 16.14
CA PRO A 24 -16.11 -13.72 16.03
C PRO A 24 -15.44 -12.52 15.33
N ASP A 25 -14.19 -12.26 15.67
CA ASP A 25 -13.40 -11.20 15.07
C ASP A 25 -13.36 -11.37 13.54
N ALA A 26 -13.65 -10.28 12.82
CA ALA A 26 -13.58 -10.27 11.38
C ALA A 26 -12.14 -10.03 10.94
N PHE A 27 -11.56 -11.00 10.24
CA PHE A 27 -10.25 -10.83 9.59
C PHE A 27 -10.43 -10.24 8.19
N MET A 28 -9.42 -9.50 7.75
CA MET A 28 -9.38 -8.93 6.42
C MET A 28 -9.33 -10.06 5.37
N ARG A 29 -10.42 -10.25 4.62
CA ARG A 29 -10.52 -11.26 3.55
C ARG A 29 -10.24 -10.64 2.19
N ILE A 30 -8.99 -10.22 1.98
CA ILE A 30 -8.52 -9.78 0.66
C ILE A 30 -7.87 -10.98 -0.04
N GLY A 31 -8.41 -11.37 -1.19
CA GLY A 31 -7.79 -12.39 -2.03
C GLY A 31 -6.58 -11.80 -2.75
N LEU A 32 -5.38 -12.02 -2.21
CA LEU A 32 -4.15 -11.52 -2.82
C LEU A 32 -3.93 -12.16 -4.21
N PRO A 33 -3.38 -11.41 -5.18
CA PRO A 33 -2.99 -11.97 -6.46
C PRO A 33 -1.91 -13.06 -6.28
N SER A 34 -1.82 -13.99 -7.23
CA SER A 34 -0.81 -15.05 -7.22
C SER A 34 0.59 -14.45 -7.26
N THR A 35 1.50 -14.96 -6.44
CA THR A 35 2.91 -14.55 -6.39
C THR A 35 3.81 -15.40 -7.29
N GLU A 36 3.25 -16.29 -8.10
CA GLU A 36 4.06 -17.27 -8.87
C GLU A 36 4.35 -16.82 -10.31
N ALA A 37 3.59 -15.85 -10.83
CA ALA A 37 3.70 -15.42 -12.21
C ALA A 37 4.13 -13.95 -12.32
N TYR A 38 5.34 -13.74 -12.85
CA TYR A 38 5.87 -12.43 -13.19
C TYR A 38 6.17 -12.36 -14.68
N THR A 39 5.97 -11.18 -15.26
CA THR A 39 6.28 -10.89 -16.66
C THR A 39 7.13 -9.62 -16.74
N PRO A 40 8.07 -9.53 -17.69
CA PRO A 40 8.83 -8.31 -17.87
C PRO A 40 7.92 -7.16 -18.29
N LEU A 41 8.27 -5.95 -17.86
CA LEU A 41 7.66 -4.72 -18.30
C LEU A 41 7.90 -4.55 -19.81
N ASN A 42 6.81 -4.51 -20.59
CA ASN A 42 6.86 -4.38 -22.06
C ASN A 42 6.94 -2.92 -22.55
N GLU A 43 7.16 -1.97 -21.64
CA GLU A 43 7.24 -0.54 -21.96
C GLU A 43 8.69 -0.10 -22.16
N THR A 44 8.92 0.90 -23.02
CA THR A 44 10.25 1.48 -23.24
C THR A 44 10.64 2.33 -22.03
N ALA A 45 11.28 1.71 -21.03
CA ALA A 45 11.75 2.35 -19.81
C ALA A 45 13.30 2.29 -19.71
N PRO A 46 13.95 3.22 -18.98
CA PRO A 46 15.40 3.20 -18.77
C PRO A 46 15.87 2.10 -17.79
N PHE A 47 14.98 1.19 -17.39
CA PHE A 47 15.25 0.10 -16.46
C PHE A 47 14.48 -1.17 -16.87
N GLY A 48 14.96 -2.32 -16.39
CA GLY A 48 14.21 -3.58 -16.46
C GLY A 48 13.44 -3.82 -15.17
N LEU A 49 12.16 -4.18 -15.29
CA LEU A 49 11.30 -4.49 -14.15
C LEU A 49 10.42 -5.69 -14.49
N ASP A 50 10.42 -6.69 -13.61
CA ASP A 50 9.45 -7.79 -13.66
C ASP A 50 8.27 -7.45 -12.76
N ILE A 51 7.06 -7.50 -13.33
CA ILE A 51 5.82 -7.17 -12.64
C ILE A 51 4.94 -8.41 -12.54
N ASN A 52 4.07 -8.43 -11.53
CA ASN A 52 3.08 -9.49 -11.38
C ASN A 52 2.20 -9.59 -12.63
N ALA A 53 1.98 -10.78 -13.16
CA ALA A 53 1.23 -10.99 -14.41
C ALA A 53 -0.24 -10.55 -14.33
N GLN A 54 -0.80 -10.42 -13.11
CA GLN A 54 -2.17 -9.94 -12.88
C GLN A 54 -2.25 -8.42 -12.70
N ALA A 55 -1.12 -7.73 -12.62
CA ALA A 55 -1.06 -6.28 -12.52
C ALA A 55 -1.32 -5.63 -13.87
N LYS A 56 -1.85 -4.41 -13.84
CA LYS A 56 -2.00 -3.54 -15.00
C LYS A 56 -1.04 -2.37 -14.85
N VAL A 57 -0.27 -2.07 -15.89
CA VAL A 57 0.61 -0.90 -15.89
C VAL A 57 -0.11 0.26 -16.56
N ILE A 58 -0.02 1.43 -15.93
CA ILE A 58 -0.44 2.70 -16.51
C ILE A 58 0.78 3.62 -16.49
N VAL A 59 1.37 3.87 -17.66
CA VAL A 59 2.45 4.85 -17.79
C VAL A 59 1.87 6.25 -17.66
N LYS A 60 2.52 7.10 -16.86
CA LYS A 60 2.11 8.47 -16.61
C LYS A 60 3.05 9.42 -17.35
N GLU A 61 2.45 10.38 -18.04
CA GLU A 61 3.18 11.49 -18.61
C GLU A 61 3.58 12.47 -17.50
N VAL A 62 4.85 12.89 -17.50
CA VAL A 62 5.35 13.88 -16.56
C VAL A 62 5.03 15.26 -17.13
N LEU A 63 4.13 15.99 -16.45
CA LEU A 63 3.80 17.37 -16.82
C LEU A 63 4.88 18.30 -16.26
N THR A 64 5.45 19.17 -17.10
CA THR A 64 6.32 20.27 -16.63
C THR A 64 5.48 21.45 -16.13
N GLU A 65 6.11 22.30 -15.30
CA GLU A 65 5.49 23.49 -14.69
C GLU A 65 4.88 24.48 -15.71
N GLU A 66 5.28 24.38 -16.98
CA GLU A 66 4.78 25.22 -18.08
C GLU A 66 3.58 24.61 -18.83
N GLY A 67 2.94 23.56 -18.30
CA GLY A 67 1.76 22.96 -18.91
C GLY A 67 2.02 22.34 -20.29
N THR A 68 3.29 22.09 -20.60
CA THR A 68 3.70 21.35 -21.80
C THR A 68 3.91 19.88 -21.42
N GLU A 69 3.32 18.98 -22.21
CA GLU A 69 3.51 17.54 -22.09
C GLU A 69 4.95 17.22 -22.54
N GLN A 70 5.91 17.36 -21.63
CA GLN A 70 7.31 17.03 -21.88
C GLN A 70 7.84 16.20 -20.71
N ILE A 71 8.02 14.91 -20.97
CA ILE A 71 8.76 14.01 -20.08
C ILE A 71 10.14 14.62 -19.87
N ARG A 72 10.48 14.99 -18.62
CA ARG A 72 11.85 15.40 -18.28
C ARG A 72 12.77 14.25 -18.70
N GLU A 73 13.79 14.55 -19.50
CA GLU A 73 14.64 13.54 -20.12
C GLU A 73 15.17 12.54 -19.08
N GLY A 74 14.80 11.26 -19.24
CA GLY A 74 15.20 10.18 -18.35
C GLY A 74 14.30 9.92 -17.13
N GLU A 75 13.31 10.78 -16.80
CA GLU A 75 12.32 10.46 -15.77
C GLU A 75 11.25 9.49 -16.30
N TYR A 76 10.76 8.60 -15.45
CA TYR A 76 9.77 7.60 -15.86
C TYR A 76 8.78 7.29 -14.73
N TRP A 77 7.50 7.52 -14.98
CA TRP A 77 6.45 7.39 -13.97
C TRP A 77 5.43 6.35 -14.43
N LEU A 78 5.08 5.42 -13.54
CA LEU A 78 4.08 4.40 -13.84
C LEU A 78 3.31 4.01 -12.57
N ASP A 79 2.06 3.62 -12.76
CA ASP A 79 1.24 3.00 -11.73
C ASP A 79 1.10 1.51 -12.04
N ILE A 80 1.46 0.66 -11.09
CA ILE A 80 1.19 -0.78 -11.11
C ILE A 80 -0.11 -1.01 -10.33
N VAL A 81 -1.20 -1.23 -11.07
CA VAL A 81 -2.54 -1.33 -10.54
C VAL A 81 -2.92 -2.79 -10.35
N TYR A 82 -3.49 -3.11 -9.19
CA TYR A 82 -4.08 -4.40 -8.86
C TYR A 82 -5.59 -4.24 -8.65
N PRO A 83 -6.41 -4.37 -9.72
CA PRO A 83 -7.84 -4.08 -9.65
C PRO A 83 -8.61 -4.99 -8.67
N THR A 84 -8.16 -6.23 -8.49
CA THR A 84 -8.81 -7.23 -7.62
C THR A 84 -8.75 -6.87 -6.14
N ILE A 85 -7.72 -6.12 -5.73
CA ILE A 85 -7.49 -5.72 -4.34
C ILE A 85 -7.56 -4.20 -4.15
N LEU A 86 -7.99 -3.46 -5.18
CA LEU A 86 -8.12 -2.00 -5.18
C LEU A 86 -6.85 -1.28 -4.71
N SER A 87 -5.69 -1.81 -5.10
CA SER A 87 -4.39 -1.28 -4.68
C SER A 87 -3.59 -0.80 -5.89
N THR A 88 -2.80 0.24 -5.69
CA THR A 88 -1.91 0.81 -6.70
C THR A 88 -0.55 1.02 -6.07
N VAL A 89 0.49 0.51 -6.74
CA VAL A 89 1.88 0.85 -6.43
C VAL A 89 2.30 1.94 -7.41
N GLN A 90 2.60 3.11 -6.88
CA GLN A 90 3.13 4.22 -7.65
C GLN A 90 4.65 4.05 -7.73
N PHE A 91 5.18 4.08 -8.95
CA PHE A 91 6.58 3.89 -9.23
C PHE A 91 7.10 5.12 -9.99
N THR A 92 8.19 5.70 -9.50
CA THR A 92 8.76 6.93 -10.06
C THR A 92 10.26 6.77 -10.14
N TYR A 93 10.79 6.75 -11.35
CA TYR A 93 12.22 6.73 -11.59
C TYR A 93 12.70 8.13 -11.99
N LYS A 94 13.84 8.54 -11.41
CA LYS A 94 14.54 9.78 -11.74
C LYS A 94 16.04 9.52 -11.86
N PRO A 95 16.71 10.09 -12.88
CA PRO A 95 18.16 10.00 -12.97
C PRO A 95 18.83 10.88 -11.91
N VAL A 96 19.94 10.41 -11.37
CA VAL A 96 20.79 11.18 -10.47
C VAL A 96 21.82 11.94 -11.30
N ASN A 97 21.77 13.28 -11.22
CA ASN A 97 22.73 14.19 -11.84
C ASN A 97 22.91 15.43 -10.96
N ASN A 98 23.83 15.36 -9.99
CA ASN A 98 24.10 16.43 -9.01
C ASN A 98 22.85 16.91 -8.24
N ASN A 99 21.79 16.11 -8.19
CA ASN A 99 20.48 16.42 -7.60
C ASN A 99 20.07 15.42 -6.51
N LEU A 100 20.96 14.50 -6.10
CA LEU A 100 20.64 13.42 -5.15
C LEU A 100 20.04 13.96 -3.85
N GLU A 101 20.62 15.03 -3.28
CA GLU A 101 20.11 15.65 -2.05
C GLU A 101 18.68 16.18 -2.23
N ALA A 102 18.39 16.79 -3.38
CA ALA A 102 17.04 17.27 -3.71
C ALA A 102 16.06 16.09 -3.84
N LEU A 103 16.45 15.02 -4.52
CA LEU A 103 15.63 13.82 -4.69
C LEU A 103 15.30 13.16 -3.34
N VAL A 104 16.29 12.99 -2.47
CA VAL A 104 16.11 12.46 -1.12
C VAL A 104 15.18 13.34 -0.29
N ARG A 105 15.38 14.67 -0.33
CA ARG A 105 14.53 15.62 0.40
C ARG A 105 13.10 15.60 -0.10
N ASP A 106 12.89 15.53 -1.42
CA ASP A 106 11.56 15.47 -2.02
C ASP A 106 10.83 14.18 -1.62
N ALA A 107 11.53 13.03 -1.65
CA ALA A 107 10.99 11.74 -1.22
C ALA A 107 10.61 11.74 0.26
N GLN A 108 11.48 12.28 1.13
CA GLN A 108 11.21 12.49 2.55
C GLN A 108 9.99 13.39 2.76
N GLN A 109 9.95 14.55 2.10
CA GLN A 109 8.85 15.48 2.22
C GLN A 109 7.52 14.85 1.81
N LEU A 110 7.51 14.03 0.75
CA LEU A 110 6.33 13.30 0.31
C LEU A 110 5.85 12.30 1.38
N ALA A 111 6.76 11.53 1.96
CA ALA A 111 6.43 10.59 3.05
C ALA A 111 5.85 11.34 4.27
N TYR A 112 6.47 12.46 4.67
CA TYR A 112 5.99 13.24 5.81
C TYR A 112 4.63 13.90 5.58
N LYS A 113 4.26 14.29 4.35
CA LYS A 113 2.92 14.85 4.06
C LYS A 113 1.79 13.89 4.46
N HIS A 114 2.03 12.58 4.42
CA HIS A 114 1.04 11.57 4.82
C HIS A 114 0.97 11.33 6.33
N THR A 115 1.91 11.86 7.12
CA THR A 115 1.92 11.71 8.58
C THR A 115 0.84 12.52 9.28
N VAL A 116 0.30 13.57 8.64
CA VAL A 116 -0.71 14.48 9.23
C VAL A 116 -1.97 13.74 9.70
N LYS A 117 -2.30 12.58 9.11
CA LYS A 117 -3.43 11.72 9.52
C LYS A 117 -3.01 10.38 10.14
N ALA A 118 -1.72 10.05 10.13
CA ALA A 118 -1.23 8.78 10.63
C ALA A 118 -1.12 8.84 12.16
N SER A 119 -1.46 7.74 12.83
CA SER A 119 -1.27 7.56 14.28
C SER A 119 0.20 7.35 14.66
N GLY A 120 1.05 7.03 13.68
CA GLY A 120 2.49 6.86 13.85
C GLY A 120 3.18 6.59 12.51
N MET A 121 4.50 6.77 12.50
CA MET A 121 5.35 6.44 11.36
C MET A 121 6.62 5.74 11.86
N ARG A 122 7.03 4.70 11.15
CA ARG A 122 8.29 3.98 11.39
C ARG A 122 9.19 4.15 10.16
N GLU A 123 10.44 4.54 10.42
CA GLU A 123 11.48 4.69 9.41
C GLU A 123 12.51 3.57 9.58
N GLN A 124 12.91 2.95 8.47
CA GLN A 124 13.90 1.89 8.46
C GLN A 124 14.85 2.06 7.29
N PHE A 125 16.11 2.39 7.60
CA PHE A 125 17.17 2.41 6.60
C PHE A 125 17.48 0.98 6.14
N PHE A 126 17.75 0.82 4.85
CA PHE A 126 18.25 -0.43 4.30
C PHE A 126 19.45 -0.17 3.38
N GLU A 127 20.41 -1.09 3.43
CA GLU A 127 21.58 -1.08 2.56
C GLU A 127 21.88 -2.48 2.05
N TYR A 128 22.19 -2.57 0.76
CA TYR A 128 22.68 -3.75 0.09
C TYR A 128 24.02 -3.42 -0.55
N ARG A 129 25.09 -3.44 0.25
CA ARG A 129 26.44 -3.00 -0.15
C ARG A 129 26.96 -3.73 -1.38
N ASP A 130 26.73 -5.04 -1.48
CA ASP A 130 27.16 -5.87 -2.62
C ASP A 130 26.50 -5.43 -3.94
N LYS A 131 25.26 -4.91 -3.85
CA LYS A 131 24.49 -4.38 -4.98
C LYS A 131 24.57 -2.86 -5.10
N LYS A 132 25.27 -2.20 -4.16
CA LYS A 132 25.34 -0.74 -4.00
C LYS A 132 23.98 -0.05 -3.92
N VAL A 133 22.97 -0.69 -3.35
CA VAL A 133 21.63 -0.09 -3.21
C VAL A 133 21.42 0.41 -1.78
N TYR A 134 21.00 1.66 -1.64
CA TYR A 134 20.75 2.31 -0.36
C TYR A 134 19.39 2.99 -0.39
N GLY A 135 18.69 3.02 0.74
CA GLY A 135 17.37 3.60 0.78
C GLY A 135 16.76 3.67 2.16
N LEU A 136 15.56 4.24 2.21
CA LEU A 136 14.80 4.41 3.44
C LEU A 136 13.37 3.94 3.20
N TYR A 137 12.89 3.08 4.08
CA TYR A 137 11.54 2.54 4.09
C TYR A 137 10.71 3.24 5.17
N TYR A 138 9.49 3.65 4.81
CA TYR A 138 8.51 4.30 5.68
C TYR A 138 7.27 3.44 5.78
N GLU A 139 6.84 3.21 7.02
CA GLU A 139 5.59 2.55 7.34
C GLU A 139 4.71 3.48 8.15
N LEU A 140 3.51 3.73 7.64
CA LEU A 140 2.52 4.65 8.22
C LEU A 140 1.41 3.82 8.89
N SER A 141 1.16 4.08 10.17
CA SER A 141 0.12 3.41 10.95
C SER A 141 -1.13 4.27 11.09
N GLY A 142 -2.32 3.65 11.11
CA GLY A 142 -3.61 4.33 11.29
C GLY A 142 -4.29 4.68 9.97
N ALA A 143 -5.16 5.69 9.97
CA ALA A 143 -5.99 6.09 8.82
C ALA A 143 -5.20 6.91 7.77
N SER A 144 -4.06 6.38 7.32
CA SER A 144 -3.24 6.97 6.26
C SER A 144 -3.75 6.51 4.88
N ALA A 145 -3.69 7.41 3.89
CA ALA A 145 -4.01 7.09 2.50
C ALA A 145 -2.97 6.16 1.85
N THR A 146 -1.71 6.27 2.31
CA THR A 146 -0.60 5.44 1.89
C THR A 146 -0.03 4.77 3.13
N THR A 147 0.01 3.44 3.16
CA THR A 147 0.49 2.67 4.31
C THR A 147 2.01 2.47 4.28
N THR A 148 2.59 2.51 3.09
CA THR A 148 4.00 2.20 2.86
C THR A 148 4.56 3.08 1.76
N GLN A 149 5.77 3.60 1.97
CA GLN A 149 6.54 4.33 0.98
C GLN A 149 8.02 4.04 1.17
N PHE A 150 8.82 4.10 0.12
CA PHE A 150 10.27 4.01 0.23
C PHE A 150 10.94 4.74 -0.92
N TYR A 151 12.25 4.97 -0.79
CA TYR A 151 13.10 5.30 -1.93
C TYR A 151 14.34 4.40 -1.92
N ALA A 152 14.94 4.19 -3.09
CA ALA A 152 16.16 3.43 -3.29
C ALA A 152 17.05 4.11 -4.34
N THR A 153 18.37 4.09 -4.12
CA THR A 153 19.33 4.69 -5.03
C THR A 153 20.66 3.96 -5.00
N ASP A 154 21.39 4.00 -6.12
CA ASP A 154 22.79 3.59 -6.20
C ASP A 154 23.76 4.73 -5.80
N SER A 155 23.22 5.88 -5.42
CA SER A 155 23.92 7.15 -5.12
C SER A 155 24.56 7.86 -6.30
N THR A 156 24.58 7.27 -7.50
CA THR A 156 25.35 7.78 -8.65
C THR A 156 24.50 8.09 -9.87
N GLU A 157 23.59 7.20 -10.25
CA GLU A 157 22.89 7.28 -11.54
C GLU A 157 21.38 7.09 -11.41
N HIS A 158 20.93 6.28 -10.45
CA HIS A 158 19.56 5.82 -10.37
C HIS A 158 18.89 6.21 -9.06
N PHE A 159 17.70 6.80 -9.14
CA PHE A 159 16.83 7.07 -8.00
C PHE A 159 15.43 6.52 -8.28
N LEU A 160 14.90 5.79 -7.30
CA LEU A 160 13.57 5.20 -7.27
C LEU A 160 12.84 5.66 -6.01
#